data_AF-A0A952JUY2-F1
#
_entry.id   AF-A0A952JUY2-F1
#
_cell.length_a   1.000
_cell.length_b   1.000
_cell.length_c   1.000
_cell.angle_alpha   90.00
_cell.angle_beta   90.00
_cell.angle_gamma   90.00
#
_symmetry.space_group_name_H-M   'P 1'
#
loop_
_entity.id
_entity.type
_entity.pdbx_description
1 polymer ?
#
loop_
_entity_poly.entity_id
_entity_poly.type
_entity_poly.pdbx_seq_one_letter_code
_entity_poly.pdbx_strand_id
1 'polypeptide(L)'
;MAGSGLTSGNALAGIGFLYSSAQNVATTGTLKVYLQNSTDATNTKSTDWTTAITGMTLASNSTITIPATTGQVNFPFMGGSPFTYTGGAVYVAFEYENATGTLATTGNIALCNTSLVGGLKGAQSLTVLPTTLTVSNFRPATYFAKSVPCAAINNLSMTAYTENSASITWSPAVNAQIEWGLKPYAQGGGGSSATVTNGTTYTVTGLAPGKAYDVYIRADCGGGLLSEWRKITVGTTNSAPVSTYPYAMNFEPAADQNYIFNLGWGNQPTGNVGTWGWFSDDATDGNTANDYAHSPTYFIGSQIATTAQNAWIFSRPLAMTAGVTYSIQYYYRTFSTAATTAPVNFSVGINSTNSGTGATILASHTNYNNLTYATETLQYTPTTTGNYYIGFNNNTPARTAITTANYIFIDTVTVTSSQLGVNDLVSFENAIAIYPNPTSDMLNIKSKDKVTAVSISDMSGKRIEARVINNTVDVRGLQSGTYIINVVTEAGNSSQKFIKK
;
A
#
# COMPACT_ATOMS: atom_id res chain seq x y z
N MET A 1 0.38 37.50 16.31
CA MET A 1 0.62 36.05 16.21
C MET A 1 1.52 35.82 15.01
N ALA A 2 2.79 35.53 15.26
CA ALA A 2 3.68 34.96 14.25
C ALA A 2 3.16 33.55 13.95
N GLY A 3 2.73 33.30 12.71
CA GLY A 3 2.39 31.96 12.27
C GLY A 3 3.63 31.08 12.26
N SER A 4 3.50 29.80 12.61
CA SER A 4 4.55 28.82 12.33
C SER A 4 4.92 28.91 10.85
N GLY A 5 6.22 29.05 10.55
CA GLY A 5 6.75 28.98 9.17
C GLY A 5 7.02 30.29 8.44
N LEU A 6 6.71 31.46 9.02
CA LEU A 6 7.19 32.77 8.52
C LEU A 6 8.35 33.28 9.36
N THR A 7 9.46 33.62 8.70
CA THR A 7 10.63 34.26 9.33
C THR A 7 10.86 35.65 8.75
N SER A 8 11.54 36.51 9.52
CA SER A 8 11.96 37.81 9.02
C SER A 8 12.74 37.66 7.71
N GLY A 9 12.42 38.49 6.72
CA GLY A 9 12.95 38.42 5.36
C GLY A 9 12.08 37.63 4.37
N ASN A 10 11.04 36.92 4.81
CA ASN A 10 10.13 36.23 3.89
C ASN A 10 9.31 37.26 3.07
N ALA A 11 9.33 37.12 1.75
CA ALA A 11 8.43 37.84 0.85
C ALA A 11 7.06 37.15 0.85
N LEU A 12 6.02 37.89 1.26
CA LEU A 12 4.64 37.41 1.19
C LEU A 12 4.13 37.53 -0.24
N ALA A 13 3.55 36.45 -0.75
CA ALA A 13 3.14 36.29 -2.15
C ALA A 13 1.66 35.93 -2.30
N GLY A 14 0.89 35.91 -1.22
CA GLY A 14 -0.54 35.62 -1.26
C GLY A 14 -1.19 35.64 0.11
N ILE A 15 -2.52 35.70 0.12
CA ILE A 15 -3.36 35.58 1.31
C ILE A 15 -4.40 34.48 1.09
N GLY A 16 -4.77 33.76 2.14
CA GLY A 16 -5.81 32.74 2.07
C GLY A 16 -6.73 32.75 3.28
N PHE A 17 -7.90 32.14 3.11
CA PHE A 17 -8.92 31.98 4.14
C PHE A 17 -9.39 30.52 4.18
N LEU A 18 -9.75 30.05 5.36
CA LEU A 18 -10.38 28.74 5.54
C LEU A 18 -11.89 28.90 5.72
N TYR A 19 -12.67 28.53 4.71
CA TYR A 19 -14.13 28.66 4.75
C TYR A 19 -14.78 27.44 5.42
N SER A 20 -15.56 27.68 6.48
CA SER A 20 -16.40 26.69 7.15
C SER A 20 -17.77 26.53 6.50
N SER A 21 -18.21 27.53 5.75
CA SER A 21 -19.47 27.51 5.00
C SER A 21 -19.27 28.18 3.65
N ALA A 22 -19.77 27.53 2.61
CA ALA A 22 -19.66 27.98 1.23
C ALA A 22 -20.79 28.97 0.88
N GLN A 23 -20.50 29.96 0.05
CA GLN A 23 -21.52 30.73 -0.66
C GLN A 23 -22.25 29.85 -1.69
N ASN A 24 -23.47 30.23 -2.06
CA ASN A 24 -24.32 29.44 -2.96
C ASN A 24 -23.85 29.46 -4.43
N VAL A 25 -23.09 30.47 -4.84
CA VAL A 25 -22.55 30.61 -6.19
C VAL A 25 -21.17 31.24 -6.13
N ALA A 26 -20.24 30.79 -6.99
CA ALA A 26 -18.91 31.38 -7.05
C ALA A 26 -19.01 32.84 -7.54
N THR A 27 -18.29 33.74 -6.88
CA THR A 27 -18.33 35.18 -7.18
C THR A 27 -16.95 35.66 -7.55
N THR A 28 -16.87 36.48 -8.59
CA THR A 28 -15.60 37.04 -9.07
C THR A 28 -15.62 38.54 -8.84
N GLY A 29 -14.53 39.07 -8.29
CA GLY A 29 -14.43 40.48 -7.95
C GLY A 29 -12.98 40.89 -7.73
N THR A 30 -12.78 42.18 -7.47
CA THR A 30 -11.46 42.74 -7.19
C THR A 30 -11.18 42.66 -5.71
N LEU A 31 -10.09 41.98 -5.33
CA LEU A 31 -9.55 41.98 -3.97
C LEU A 31 -8.29 42.85 -3.93
N LYS A 32 -8.32 43.88 -3.09
CA LYS A 32 -7.12 44.63 -2.71
C LYS A 32 -6.69 44.23 -1.31
N VAL A 33 -5.39 44.04 -1.13
CA VAL A 33 -4.80 43.61 0.15
C VAL A 33 -3.69 44.58 0.52
N TYR A 34 -3.77 45.11 1.73
CA TYR A 34 -2.81 46.03 2.31
C TYR A 34 -2.14 45.38 3.52
N LEU A 35 -0.82 45.48 3.59
CA LEU A 35 0.00 44.87 4.63
C LEU A 35 0.93 45.89 5.29
N GLN A 36 1.12 45.76 6.60
CA GLN A 36 2.09 46.57 7.34
C GLN A 36 2.70 45.75 8.48
N ASN A 37 4.02 45.73 8.57
CA ASN A 37 4.71 45.15 9.72
C ASN A 37 4.44 46.00 10.97
N SER A 38 4.26 45.36 12.12
CA SER A 38 4.01 46.03 13.40
C SER A 38 4.60 45.22 14.56
N THR A 39 4.85 45.89 15.68
CA THR A 39 5.17 45.27 16.97
C THR A 39 3.96 45.16 17.89
N ASP A 40 2.81 45.69 17.47
CA ASP A 40 1.63 45.79 18.31
C ASP A 40 1.01 44.42 18.63
N ALA A 41 0.58 44.25 19.88
CA ALA A 41 -0.11 43.05 20.34
C ALA A 41 -1.60 43.04 19.99
N THR A 42 -2.18 44.22 19.73
CA THR A 42 -3.62 44.42 19.44
C THR A 42 -3.81 45.32 18.22
N ASN A 43 -5.04 45.38 17.70
CA ASN A 43 -5.37 46.19 16.53
C ASN A 43 -5.63 47.66 16.89
N THR A 44 -4.64 48.53 16.64
CA THR A 44 -4.69 49.97 16.94
C THR A 44 -5.16 50.82 15.76
N LYS A 45 -5.45 50.23 14.59
CA LYS A 45 -5.84 50.96 13.36
C LYS A 45 -7.17 51.72 13.50
N SER A 46 -7.37 52.78 12.71
CA SER A 46 -8.63 53.55 12.72
C SER A 46 -9.86 52.71 12.34
N THR A 47 -11.04 53.17 12.73
CA THR A 47 -12.32 52.72 12.15
C THR A 47 -12.67 53.46 10.87
N ASP A 48 -11.97 54.54 10.53
CA ASP A 48 -12.03 55.18 9.21
C ASP A 48 -11.09 54.45 8.25
N TRP A 49 -11.61 53.95 7.12
CA TRP A 49 -10.87 53.10 6.18
C TRP A 49 -9.62 53.78 5.63
N THR A 50 -9.76 55.02 5.15
CA THR A 50 -8.66 55.81 4.57
C THR A 50 -7.52 55.98 5.58
N THR A 51 -7.88 56.28 6.82
CA THR A 51 -6.91 56.43 7.92
C THR A 51 -6.34 55.07 8.34
N ALA A 52 -7.13 54.00 8.32
CA ALA A 52 -6.71 52.66 8.72
C ALA A 52 -5.59 52.11 7.80
N ILE A 53 -5.73 52.29 6.49
CA ILE A 53 -4.74 51.83 5.51
C ILE A 53 -3.55 52.76 5.33
N THR A 54 -3.55 53.92 5.99
CA THR A 54 -2.43 54.86 5.93
C THR A 54 -1.13 54.18 6.42
N GLY A 55 -0.08 54.28 5.60
CA GLY A 55 1.23 53.65 5.85
C GLY A 55 1.30 52.15 5.55
N MET A 56 0.23 51.54 5.04
CA MET A 56 0.23 50.13 4.62
C MET A 56 0.68 50.00 3.15
N THR A 57 1.37 48.90 2.83
CA THR A 57 1.76 48.55 1.46
C THR A 57 0.58 47.86 0.77
N LEU A 58 0.13 48.37 -0.38
CA LEU A 58 -0.81 47.66 -1.26
C LEU A 58 -0.10 46.44 -1.87
N ALA A 59 -0.24 45.29 -1.23
CA ALA A 59 0.44 44.05 -1.60
C ALA A 59 -0.22 43.32 -2.77
N SER A 60 -1.54 43.48 -2.95
CA SER A 60 -2.28 42.92 -4.08
C SER A 60 -3.41 43.85 -4.51
N ASN A 61 -3.68 43.87 -5.81
CA ASN A 61 -4.84 44.48 -6.44
C ASN A 61 -5.22 43.60 -7.64
N SER A 62 -6.01 42.56 -7.38
CA SER A 62 -6.20 41.46 -8.32
C SER A 62 -7.65 41.03 -8.40
N THR A 63 -8.09 40.65 -9.60
CA THR A 63 -9.35 39.92 -9.77
C THR A 63 -9.20 38.50 -9.24
N ILE A 64 -10.09 38.10 -8.34
CA ILE A 64 -10.13 36.77 -7.74
C ILE A 64 -11.53 36.17 -7.88
N THR A 65 -11.61 34.84 -7.84
CA THR A 65 -12.88 34.13 -7.73
C THR A 65 -12.95 33.48 -6.35
N ILE A 66 -13.92 33.91 -5.55
CA ILE A 66 -14.27 33.24 -4.31
C ILE A 66 -15.11 32.00 -4.70
N PRO A 67 -14.73 30.77 -4.30
CA PRO A 67 -15.43 29.57 -4.75
C PRO A 67 -16.73 29.33 -3.96
N ALA A 68 -17.57 28.44 -4.50
CA ALA A 68 -18.76 27.89 -3.83
C ALA A 68 -18.45 26.55 -3.14
N THR A 69 -17.30 26.46 -2.46
CA THR A 69 -16.83 25.26 -1.76
C THR A 69 -16.24 25.63 -0.41
N THR A 70 -16.31 24.70 0.55
CA THR A 70 -15.62 24.82 1.84
C THR A 70 -14.14 24.46 1.70
N GLY A 71 -13.34 24.79 2.71
CA GLY A 71 -11.91 24.49 2.74
C GLY A 71 -11.01 25.71 2.57
N GLN A 72 -9.70 25.46 2.48
CA GLN A 72 -8.70 26.51 2.34
C GLN A 72 -8.69 27.05 0.90
N VAL A 73 -8.80 28.36 0.77
CA VAL A 73 -8.73 29.07 -0.51
C VAL A 73 -7.60 30.09 -0.43
N ASN A 74 -6.74 30.11 -1.43
CA ASN A 74 -5.57 30.98 -1.49
C ASN A 74 -5.65 31.91 -2.70
N PHE A 75 -5.30 33.17 -2.49
CA PHE A 75 -5.27 34.23 -3.48
C PHE A 75 -3.83 34.75 -3.62
N PRO A 76 -3.15 34.46 -4.75
CA PRO A 76 -1.84 35.01 -5.03
C PRO A 76 -1.88 36.54 -5.10
N PHE A 77 -0.82 37.19 -4.63
CA PHE A 77 -0.68 38.63 -4.76
C PHE A 77 -0.29 38.99 -6.20
N MET A 78 -1.10 39.84 -6.83
CA MET A 78 -0.88 40.34 -8.18
C MET A 78 -1.30 41.81 -8.25
N GLY A 79 -0.67 42.60 -9.12
CA GLY A 79 -1.02 44.02 -9.31
C GLY A 79 -0.72 44.94 -8.13
N GLY A 80 0.02 44.45 -7.12
CA GLY A 80 0.49 45.23 -5.96
C GLY A 80 2.02 45.31 -5.89
N SER A 81 2.51 45.88 -4.79
CA SER A 81 3.95 45.97 -4.47
C SER A 81 4.41 44.81 -3.59
N PRO A 82 5.65 44.31 -3.74
CA PRO A 82 6.20 43.27 -2.87
C PRO A 82 6.15 43.69 -1.39
N PHE A 83 5.84 42.74 -0.51
CA PHE A 83 5.84 42.95 0.93
C PHE A 83 6.77 41.95 1.62
N THR A 84 7.75 42.45 2.35
CA THR A 84 8.70 41.64 3.13
C THR A 84 8.27 41.65 4.60
N TYR A 85 8.02 40.47 5.16
CA TYR A 85 7.74 40.31 6.57
C TYR A 85 9.02 40.55 7.38
N THR A 86 8.96 41.41 8.39
CA THR A 86 10.14 41.78 9.21
C THR A 86 10.20 41.07 10.57
N GLY A 87 9.29 40.13 10.83
CA GLY A 87 9.09 39.55 12.16
C GLY A 87 8.07 40.33 12.99
N GLY A 88 7.50 39.68 14.02
CA GLY A 88 6.49 40.28 14.88
C GLY A 88 5.06 40.18 14.35
N ALA A 89 4.27 41.24 14.52
CA ALA A 89 2.89 41.32 14.08
C ALA A 89 2.78 41.89 12.65
N VAL A 90 1.66 41.61 11.99
CA VAL A 90 1.32 42.18 10.68
C VAL A 90 -0.10 42.70 10.77
N TYR A 91 -0.30 43.96 10.40
CA TYR A 91 -1.62 44.48 10.09
C TYR A 91 -2.02 44.06 8.69
N VAL A 92 -3.24 43.56 8.59
CA VAL A 92 -3.87 43.10 7.35
C VAL A 92 -5.15 43.89 7.18
N ALA A 93 -5.25 44.62 6.08
CA ALA A 93 -6.49 45.23 5.64
C ALA A 93 -6.78 44.73 4.23
N PHE A 94 -8.05 44.48 3.92
CA PHE A 94 -8.46 44.10 2.59
C PHE A 94 -9.84 44.67 2.27
N GLU A 95 -10.05 44.97 1.00
CA GLU A 95 -11.35 45.37 0.44
C GLU A 95 -11.65 44.46 -0.75
N TYR A 96 -12.89 43.97 -0.81
CA TYR A 96 -13.37 43.15 -1.90
C TYR A 96 -14.59 43.80 -2.52
N GLU A 97 -14.55 43.96 -3.83
CA GLU A 97 -15.66 44.54 -4.60
C GLU A 97 -16.02 43.61 -5.77
N ASN A 98 -17.29 43.20 -5.81
CA ASN A 98 -17.89 42.54 -6.97
C ASN A 98 -18.82 43.55 -7.65
N ALA A 99 -18.25 44.45 -8.46
CA ALA A 99 -19.00 45.53 -9.12
C ALA A 99 -19.88 45.03 -10.28
N THR A 100 -19.58 43.85 -10.84
CA THR A 100 -20.25 43.29 -12.00
C THR A 100 -20.31 41.76 -11.91
N GLY A 101 -21.48 41.17 -12.12
CA GLY A 101 -21.65 39.72 -12.19
C GLY A 101 -22.66 39.19 -11.18
N THR A 102 -22.67 37.87 -11.00
CA THR A 102 -23.59 37.20 -10.07
C THR A 102 -23.27 37.59 -8.63
N LEU A 103 -24.32 37.92 -7.86
CA LEU A 103 -24.23 38.11 -6.41
C LEU A 103 -24.63 36.81 -5.72
N ALA A 104 -23.80 36.37 -4.76
CA ALA A 104 -24.19 35.31 -3.86
C ALA A 104 -25.25 35.82 -2.88
N THR A 105 -26.28 35.00 -2.63
CA THR A 105 -27.34 35.29 -1.66
C THR A 105 -27.04 34.71 -0.28
N THR A 106 -26.04 33.81 -0.20
CA THR A 106 -25.45 33.34 1.06
C THR A 106 -23.97 33.73 1.11
N GLY A 107 -23.51 34.18 2.27
CA GLY A 107 -22.11 34.56 2.46
C GLY A 107 -21.21 33.35 2.73
N ASN A 108 -19.96 33.42 2.28
CA ASN A 108 -18.92 32.56 2.82
C ASN A 108 -18.64 32.93 4.27
N ILE A 109 -18.49 31.92 5.14
CA ILE A 109 -18.08 32.13 6.52
C ILE A 109 -16.70 31.52 6.69
N ALA A 110 -15.72 32.35 7.03
CA ALA A 110 -14.40 31.86 7.40
C ALA A 110 -14.43 31.31 8.84
N LEU A 111 -13.67 30.23 9.09
CA LEU A 111 -13.32 29.86 10.45
C LEU A 111 -12.70 31.07 11.14
N CYS A 112 -13.03 31.27 12.41
CA CYS A 112 -12.62 32.46 13.13
C CYS A 112 -12.26 32.17 14.57
N ASN A 113 -11.46 33.06 15.13
CA ASN A 113 -11.27 33.18 16.57
C ASN A 113 -12.08 34.37 17.06
N THR A 114 -13.03 34.12 17.97
CA THR A 114 -13.90 35.14 18.57
C THR A 114 -13.50 35.53 20.00
N SER A 115 -12.44 34.94 20.54
CA SER A 115 -11.93 35.23 21.89
C SER A 115 -11.10 36.52 21.95
N LEU A 116 -10.78 37.11 20.80
CA LEU A 116 -10.00 38.34 20.72
C LEU A 116 -10.92 39.56 20.71
N VAL A 117 -10.83 40.38 21.75
CA VAL A 117 -11.56 41.65 21.82
C VAL A 117 -11.07 42.57 20.71
N GLY A 118 -11.98 43.00 19.83
CA GLY A 118 -11.64 43.83 18.68
C GLY A 118 -10.74 43.14 17.64
N GLY A 119 -10.92 41.82 17.47
CA GLY A 119 -10.19 41.00 16.51
C GLY A 119 -10.29 41.46 15.04
N LEU A 120 -11.32 42.22 14.67
CA LEU A 120 -11.51 42.84 13.36
C LEU A 120 -12.17 44.22 13.48
N LYS A 121 -11.86 45.09 12.52
CA LYS A 121 -12.65 46.30 12.20
C LYS A 121 -13.14 46.10 10.78
N GLY A 122 -14.44 46.03 10.57
CA GLY A 122 -15.01 45.66 9.27
C GLY A 122 -16.39 46.25 9.06
N ALA A 123 -16.78 46.35 7.79
CA ALA A 123 -18.12 46.71 7.36
C ALA A 123 -18.40 46.06 6.00
N GLN A 124 -19.68 45.92 5.65
CA GLN A 124 -20.13 45.39 4.38
C GLN A 124 -21.28 46.25 3.85
N SER A 125 -21.43 46.29 2.53
CA SER A 125 -22.47 47.05 1.84
C SER A 125 -22.79 46.38 0.51
N LEU A 126 -24.02 46.55 0.04
CA LEU A 126 -24.50 46.00 -1.24
C LEU A 126 -24.32 46.98 -2.41
N THR A 127 -23.95 48.24 -2.15
CA THR A 127 -23.95 49.31 -3.17
C THR A 127 -22.60 49.98 -3.38
N VAL A 128 -21.82 50.18 -2.32
CA VAL A 128 -20.52 50.84 -2.35
C VAL A 128 -19.66 50.41 -1.18
N LEU A 129 -18.34 50.35 -1.37
CA LEU A 129 -17.40 50.06 -0.29
C LEU A 129 -17.59 51.02 0.91
N PRO A 130 -17.82 50.50 2.14
CA PRO A 130 -17.96 51.34 3.31
C PRO A 130 -16.67 52.08 3.67
N THR A 131 -16.76 53.35 4.04
CA THR A 131 -15.61 54.13 4.53
C THR A 131 -15.45 54.05 6.05
N THR A 132 -16.49 53.66 6.78
CA THR A 132 -16.51 53.55 8.25
C THR A 132 -16.71 52.09 8.66
N LEU A 133 -15.82 51.60 9.52
CA LEU A 133 -15.75 50.23 10.00
C LEU A 133 -16.27 50.11 11.44
N THR A 134 -16.82 48.95 11.78
CA THR A 134 -17.25 48.64 13.14
C THR A 134 -16.35 47.59 13.76
N VAL A 135 -16.08 47.74 15.06
CA VAL A 135 -15.29 46.76 15.83
C VAL A 135 -16.08 45.48 16.03
N SER A 136 -15.43 44.34 15.81
CA SER A 136 -15.96 43.00 16.06
C SER A 136 -14.88 42.11 16.69
N ASN A 137 -15.31 41.11 17.45
CA ASN A 137 -14.41 40.10 17.99
C ASN A 137 -14.05 39.00 16.96
N PHE A 138 -14.75 38.96 15.82
CA PHE A 138 -14.50 37.99 14.77
C PHE A 138 -13.11 38.22 14.16
N ARG A 139 -12.21 37.23 14.21
CA ARG A 139 -10.95 37.27 13.46
C ARG A 139 -10.85 36.07 12.52
N PRO A 140 -10.83 36.25 11.18
CA PRO A 140 -10.79 35.13 10.25
C PRO A 140 -9.45 34.39 10.31
N ALA A 141 -9.50 33.06 10.16
CA ALA A 141 -8.35 32.19 9.96
C ALA A 141 -7.67 32.54 8.64
N THR A 142 -6.65 33.39 8.74
CA THR A 142 -5.93 33.97 7.60
C THR A 142 -4.58 33.28 7.44
N TYR A 143 -4.29 32.86 6.22
CA TYR A 143 -3.03 32.23 5.83
C TYR A 143 -2.24 33.18 4.95
N PHE A 144 -0.93 33.18 5.06
CA PHE A 144 -0.06 33.86 4.10
C PHE A 144 0.68 32.83 3.26
N ALA A 145 0.75 33.08 1.96
CA ALA A 145 1.66 32.37 1.09
C ALA A 145 3.00 33.10 1.08
N LYS A 146 4.10 32.34 1.13
CA LYS A 146 5.44 32.83 0.81
C LYS A 146 5.85 32.29 -0.55
N SER A 147 6.59 33.08 -1.31
CA SER A 147 7.22 32.56 -2.53
C SER A 147 8.28 31.53 -2.13
N VAL A 148 8.19 30.32 -2.69
CA VAL A 148 9.25 29.30 -2.60
C VAL A 148 9.98 29.26 -3.95
N PRO A 149 11.32 29.41 -3.97
CA PRO A 149 12.10 29.43 -5.21
C PRO A 149 11.89 28.20 -6.10
N CYS A 150 11.54 27.05 -5.49
CA CYS A 150 11.13 25.86 -6.21
C CYS A 150 9.93 25.22 -5.50
N ALA A 151 8.74 25.36 -6.07
CA ALA A 151 7.52 24.80 -5.52
C ALA A 151 7.52 23.27 -5.70
N ALA A 152 7.11 22.55 -4.65
CA ALA A 152 6.90 21.10 -4.75
C ALA A 152 5.69 20.78 -5.64
N ILE A 153 5.71 19.59 -6.22
CA ILE A 153 4.58 19.05 -6.97
C ILE A 153 3.35 18.82 -6.06
N ASN A 154 2.17 18.86 -6.68
CA ASN A 154 0.86 18.61 -6.10
C ASN A 154 0.15 17.46 -6.82
N ASN A 155 -0.96 16.97 -6.26
CA ASN A 155 -1.79 15.91 -6.84
C ASN A 155 -1.00 14.64 -7.22
N LEU A 156 0.02 14.30 -6.43
CA LEU A 156 0.80 13.07 -6.62
C LEU A 156 -0.09 11.85 -6.33
N SER A 157 -0.31 11.01 -7.34
CA SER A 157 -1.15 9.81 -7.22
C SER A 157 -0.67 8.67 -8.12
N MET A 158 -1.05 7.43 -7.79
CA MET A 158 -0.84 6.25 -8.63
C MET A 158 -2.04 6.08 -9.56
N THR A 159 -1.81 5.77 -10.83
CA THR A 159 -2.84 5.70 -11.88
C THR A 159 -3.03 4.31 -12.47
N ALA A 160 -1.95 3.53 -12.55
CA ALA A 160 -1.98 2.17 -13.07
C ALA A 160 -0.83 1.36 -12.45
N TYR A 161 -0.95 0.04 -12.47
CA TYR A 161 0.07 -0.87 -11.99
C TYR A 161 0.00 -2.21 -12.73
N THR A 162 1.14 -2.87 -12.82
CA THR A 162 1.31 -4.23 -13.37
C THR A 162 2.04 -5.08 -12.32
N GLU A 163 2.52 -6.26 -12.70
CA GLU A 163 3.37 -7.09 -11.83
C GLU A 163 4.75 -6.49 -11.59
N ASN A 164 5.20 -5.60 -12.46
CA ASN A 164 6.59 -5.13 -12.48
C ASN A 164 6.73 -3.62 -12.69
N SER A 165 5.62 -2.89 -12.68
CA SER A 165 5.61 -1.44 -12.80
C SER A 165 4.43 -0.79 -12.10
N ALA A 166 4.57 0.50 -11.79
CA ALA A 166 3.49 1.36 -11.32
C ALA A 166 3.63 2.75 -11.94
N SER A 167 2.53 3.29 -12.46
CA SER A 167 2.48 4.63 -13.05
C SER A 167 2.00 5.65 -12.03
N ILE A 168 2.77 6.72 -11.86
CA ILE A 168 2.44 7.85 -11.00
C ILE A 168 2.22 9.13 -11.82
N THR A 169 1.35 10.01 -11.34
CA THR A 169 1.03 11.30 -11.95
C THR A 169 1.14 12.42 -10.93
N TRP A 170 1.36 13.65 -11.40
CA TRP A 170 1.42 14.85 -10.58
C TRP A 170 1.10 16.11 -11.40
N SER A 171 1.04 17.26 -10.70
CA SER A 171 0.86 18.58 -11.31
C SER A 171 1.60 19.66 -10.51
N PRO A 172 2.05 20.76 -11.13
CA PRO A 172 2.10 21.02 -12.56
C PRO A 172 3.19 20.18 -13.27
N ALA A 173 3.34 20.37 -14.58
CA ALA A 173 4.49 19.81 -15.31
C ALA A 173 5.80 20.44 -14.78
N VAL A 174 6.78 19.60 -14.47
CA VAL A 174 8.09 20.02 -13.94
C VAL A 174 9.19 19.14 -14.49
N ASN A 175 10.43 19.61 -14.46
CA ASN A 175 11.54 18.66 -14.40
C ASN A 175 11.48 18.02 -13.00
N ALA A 176 11.66 16.71 -12.91
CA ALA A 176 11.55 15.99 -11.65
C ALA A 176 12.73 15.06 -11.44
N GLN A 177 13.12 14.91 -10.18
CA GLN A 177 14.00 13.84 -9.72
C GLN A 177 13.15 12.86 -8.93
N ILE A 178 13.31 11.58 -9.22
CA ILE A 178 12.53 10.48 -8.65
C ILE A 178 13.49 9.43 -8.11
N GLU A 179 13.20 8.88 -6.94
CA GLU A 179 13.84 7.69 -6.43
C GLU A 179 12.83 6.75 -5.77
N TRP A 180 13.12 5.45 -5.77
CA TRP A 180 12.23 4.46 -5.17
C TRP A 180 12.98 3.23 -4.68
N GLY A 181 12.41 2.59 -3.67
CA GLY A 181 12.89 1.32 -3.13
C GLY A 181 11.78 0.52 -2.47
N LEU A 182 12.06 -0.74 -2.15
CA LEU A 182 11.12 -1.65 -1.48
C LEU A 182 10.68 -1.04 -0.15
N LYS A 183 9.38 -1.02 0.11
CA LYS A 183 8.83 -0.49 1.36
C LYS A 183 9.23 -1.39 2.54
N PRO A 184 9.65 -0.85 3.70
CA PRO A 184 9.92 0.55 3.96
C PRO A 184 11.22 1.01 3.29
N TYR A 185 11.15 2.10 2.52
CA TYR A 185 12.33 2.74 1.93
C TYR A 185 12.48 4.16 2.44
N ALA A 186 13.70 4.51 2.84
CA ALA A 186 14.09 5.86 3.24
C ALA A 186 14.75 6.57 2.05
N GLN A 187 14.39 7.85 1.86
CA GLN A 187 15.01 8.74 0.86
C GLN A 187 16.54 8.65 0.94
N GLY A 188 17.21 8.50 -0.21
CA GLY A 188 18.67 8.38 -0.29
C GLY A 188 19.23 7.01 0.11
N GLY A 189 18.38 6.00 0.34
CA GLY A 189 18.77 4.65 0.75
C GLY A 189 19.41 3.78 -0.34
N GLY A 190 19.82 4.35 -1.48
CA GLY A 190 20.47 3.61 -2.58
C GLY A 190 19.49 2.81 -3.45
N GLY A 191 18.22 3.23 -3.50
CA GLY A 191 17.22 2.66 -4.40
C GLY A 191 17.46 3.00 -5.88
N SER A 192 16.48 2.66 -6.71
CA SER A 192 16.49 3.07 -8.12
C SER A 192 16.13 4.55 -8.24
N SER A 193 16.58 5.20 -9.31
CA SER A 193 16.30 6.63 -9.54
C SER A 193 16.09 6.94 -11.02
N ALA A 194 15.42 8.06 -11.26
CA ALA A 194 15.15 8.59 -12.59
C ALA A 194 14.98 10.10 -12.58
N THR A 195 15.08 10.70 -13.76
CA THR A 195 14.75 12.10 -13.99
C THR A 195 13.68 12.21 -15.06
N VAL A 196 12.77 13.18 -14.91
CA VAL A 196 11.76 13.52 -15.90
C VAL A 196 11.99 14.95 -16.34
N THR A 197 11.87 15.23 -17.64
CA THR A 197 11.97 16.59 -18.19
C THR A 197 10.59 17.10 -18.51
N ASN A 198 10.20 18.23 -17.91
CA ASN A 198 8.93 18.92 -18.11
C ASN A 198 7.71 17.99 -18.25
N GLY A 199 7.52 17.09 -17.29
CA GLY A 199 6.51 16.03 -17.33
C GLY A 199 5.55 16.08 -16.16
N THR A 200 4.44 15.35 -16.30
CA THR A 200 3.39 15.18 -15.29
C THR A 200 3.19 13.72 -14.88
N THR A 201 3.95 12.79 -15.45
CA THR A 201 3.78 11.34 -15.23
C THR A 201 5.09 10.60 -15.33
N TYR A 202 5.20 9.47 -14.64
CA TYR A 202 6.31 8.55 -14.72
C TYR A 202 5.86 7.12 -14.43
N THR A 203 6.35 6.15 -15.21
CA THR A 203 6.16 4.72 -14.94
C THR A 203 7.39 4.18 -14.25
N VAL A 204 7.25 3.85 -12.97
CA VAL A 204 8.25 3.17 -12.16
C VAL A 204 8.33 1.73 -12.63
N THR A 205 9.48 1.28 -13.14
CA THR A 205 9.68 -0.07 -13.69
C THR A 205 10.67 -0.89 -12.86
N GLY A 206 10.79 -2.20 -13.16
CA GLY A 206 11.73 -3.09 -12.49
C GLY A 206 11.30 -3.47 -11.07
N LEU A 207 9.99 -3.40 -10.81
CA LEU A 207 9.40 -3.76 -9.53
C LEU A 207 9.23 -5.28 -9.42
N ALA A 208 9.32 -5.80 -8.21
CA ALA A 208 9.05 -7.21 -7.92
C ALA A 208 7.53 -7.44 -7.75
N PRO A 209 6.97 -8.55 -8.27
CA PRO A 209 5.55 -8.85 -8.13
C PRO A 209 5.07 -8.95 -6.69
N GLY A 210 3.85 -8.45 -6.45
CA GLY A 210 3.21 -8.44 -5.13
C GLY A 210 3.92 -7.61 -4.07
N LYS A 211 4.78 -6.65 -4.45
CA LYS A 211 5.50 -5.79 -3.52
C LYS A 211 5.01 -4.35 -3.58
N ALA A 212 5.24 -3.64 -2.47
CA ALA A 212 5.02 -2.22 -2.30
C ALA A 212 6.36 -1.49 -2.27
N TYR A 213 6.36 -0.28 -2.84
CA TYR A 213 7.54 0.56 -2.97
C TYR A 213 7.22 1.96 -2.47
N ASP A 214 8.15 2.56 -1.72
CA ASP A 214 8.06 3.99 -1.43
C ASP A 214 8.79 4.75 -2.53
N VAL A 215 8.08 5.67 -3.17
CA VAL A 215 8.56 6.52 -4.26
C VAL A 215 8.62 7.95 -3.74
N TYR A 216 9.80 8.55 -3.86
CA TYR A 216 10.06 9.94 -3.56
C TYR A 216 10.24 10.70 -4.87
N ILE A 217 9.60 11.86 -4.97
CA ILE A 217 9.70 12.74 -6.13
C ILE A 217 9.82 14.20 -5.68
N ARG A 218 10.66 14.98 -6.35
CA ARG A 218 10.78 16.43 -6.16
C ARG A 218 10.91 17.15 -7.49
N ALA A 219 10.50 18.41 -7.53
CA ALA A 219 10.71 19.28 -8.67
C ALA A 219 12.16 19.77 -8.72
N ASP A 220 12.69 19.87 -9.94
CA ASP A 220 13.99 20.47 -10.28
C ASP A 220 13.73 21.74 -11.08
N CYS A 221 13.92 22.88 -10.45
CA CYS A 221 13.67 24.19 -11.05
C CYS A 221 14.90 24.73 -11.81
N GLY A 222 15.97 23.95 -11.94
CA GLY A 222 17.22 24.34 -12.56
C GLY A 222 18.15 25.13 -11.63
N GLY A 223 19.41 25.29 -12.03
CA GLY A 223 20.40 26.05 -11.24
C GLY A 223 20.69 25.47 -9.85
N GLY A 224 20.39 24.19 -9.63
CA GLY A 224 20.51 23.53 -8.32
C GLY A 224 19.33 23.80 -7.36
N LEU A 225 18.29 24.52 -7.79
CA LEU A 225 17.09 24.78 -7.00
C LEU A 225 16.14 23.57 -7.07
N LEU A 226 15.92 22.94 -5.92
CA LEU A 226 15.12 21.73 -5.78
C LEU A 226 13.99 21.97 -4.79
N SER A 227 12.82 21.38 -5.05
CA SER A 227 11.75 21.39 -4.07
C SER A 227 12.02 20.38 -2.95
N GLU A 228 11.23 20.47 -1.88
CA GLU A 228 11.10 19.37 -0.92
C GLU A 228 10.61 18.09 -1.60
N TRP A 229 11.02 16.94 -1.07
CA TRP A 229 10.55 15.64 -1.52
C TRP A 229 9.09 15.40 -1.14
N ARG A 230 8.34 14.82 -2.07
CA ARG A 230 6.99 14.27 -1.87
C ARG A 230 7.09 12.76 -1.92
N LYS A 231 6.41 12.07 -1.00
CA LYS A 231 6.35 10.61 -0.93
C LYS A 231 4.99 10.11 -1.39
N ILE A 232 5.01 9.01 -2.16
CA ILE A 232 3.85 8.16 -2.42
C ILE A 232 4.29 6.70 -2.25
N THR A 233 3.43 5.85 -1.69
CA THR A 233 3.64 4.41 -1.79
C THR A 233 2.91 3.92 -3.04
N VAL A 234 3.54 3.02 -3.79
CA VAL A 234 2.92 2.31 -4.92
C VAL A 234 3.05 0.82 -4.69
N GLY A 235 2.39 0.00 -5.50
CA GLY A 235 2.68 -1.43 -5.50
C GLY A 235 2.40 -2.09 -6.84
N THR A 236 2.54 -3.41 -6.85
CA THR A 236 2.38 -4.25 -8.04
C THR A 236 1.35 -5.35 -7.80
N THR A 237 0.75 -5.87 -8.88
CA THR A 237 -0.03 -7.13 -8.80
C THR A 237 0.86 -8.32 -8.45
N ASN A 238 0.26 -9.39 -7.94
CA ASN A 238 0.94 -10.65 -7.64
C ASN A 238 0.33 -11.80 -8.47
N SER A 239 0.56 -11.79 -9.78
CA SER A 239 0.01 -12.80 -10.70
C SER A 239 1.07 -13.68 -11.36
N ALA A 240 2.32 -13.60 -10.90
CA ALA A 240 3.40 -14.47 -11.33
C ALA A 240 3.11 -15.94 -10.90
N PRO A 241 3.35 -16.93 -11.78
CA PRO A 241 3.13 -18.33 -11.44
C PRO A 241 4.01 -18.83 -10.29
N VAL A 242 3.42 -19.56 -9.35
CA VAL A 242 4.15 -20.32 -8.33
C VAL A 242 4.66 -21.61 -8.96
N SER A 243 5.98 -21.76 -9.06
CA SER A 243 6.63 -22.96 -9.63
C SER A 243 7.35 -23.82 -8.59
N THR A 244 7.36 -23.40 -7.33
CA THR A 244 8.00 -24.10 -6.22
C THR A 244 6.95 -24.52 -5.21
N TYR A 245 7.00 -25.79 -4.80
CA TYR A 245 6.13 -26.37 -3.78
C TYR A 245 6.99 -26.91 -2.64
N PRO A 246 6.57 -26.80 -1.37
CA PRO A 246 5.25 -26.38 -0.90
C PRO A 246 4.98 -24.89 -1.09
N TYR A 247 3.77 -24.57 -1.54
CA TYR A 247 3.24 -23.22 -1.55
C TYR A 247 2.34 -23.03 -0.34
N ALA A 248 2.51 -21.94 0.40
CA ALA A 248 1.67 -21.59 1.53
C ALA A 248 1.18 -20.15 1.39
N MET A 249 -0.11 -19.96 1.65
CA MET A 249 -0.76 -18.66 1.74
C MET A 249 -1.56 -18.62 3.05
N ASN A 250 -1.02 -17.91 4.03
CA ASN A 250 -1.65 -17.69 5.34
C ASN A 250 -2.32 -16.31 5.43
N PHE A 251 -2.44 -15.59 4.32
CA PHE A 251 -3.07 -14.27 4.23
C PHE A 251 -2.42 -13.15 5.06
N GLU A 252 -1.27 -13.38 5.69
CA GLU A 252 -0.50 -12.38 6.43
C GLU A 252 0.44 -11.59 5.52
N PRO A 253 0.13 -10.34 5.17
CA PRO A 253 1.01 -9.55 4.35
C PRO A 253 2.22 -9.08 5.17
N ALA A 254 3.42 -9.19 4.59
CA ALA A 254 4.60 -8.51 5.12
C ALA A 254 4.48 -6.98 4.96
N ALA A 255 5.32 -6.21 5.66
CA ALA A 255 5.32 -4.75 5.58
C ALA A 255 5.43 -4.20 4.13
N ASP A 256 6.11 -4.96 3.26
CA ASP A 256 6.30 -4.68 1.85
C ASP A 256 5.17 -5.22 0.95
N GLN A 257 4.06 -5.69 1.52
CA GLN A 257 2.90 -6.27 0.80
C GLN A 257 1.56 -5.58 1.15
N ASN A 258 1.52 -4.76 2.22
CA ASN A 258 0.31 -4.11 2.75
C ASN A 258 -0.32 -3.00 1.89
N TYR A 259 0.11 -2.76 0.64
CA TYR A 259 -0.34 -1.59 -0.12
C TYR A 259 -1.21 -1.92 -1.34
N ILE A 260 -0.97 -3.06 -2.00
CA ILE A 260 -1.84 -3.57 -3.07
C ILE A 260 -2.25 -4.98 -2.65
N PHE A 261 -3.30 -5.00 -1.83
CA PHE A 261 -3.85 -6.22 -1.25
C PHE A 261 -4.43 -7.10 -2.35
N ASN A 262 -3.66 -8.13 -2.66
CA ASN A 262 -4.20 -9.29 -3.32
C ASN A 262 -3.40 -10.51 -2.87
N LEU A 263 -2.10 -10.43 -2.54
CA LEU A 263 -1.29 -11.60 -2.17
C LEU A 263 -1.52 -12.80 -3.13
N GLY A 264 -1.89 -12.54 -4.38
CA GLY A 264 -2.32 -13.53 -5.35
C GLY A 264 -3.78 -13.98 -5.30
N TRP A 265 -4.53 -13.70 -4.24
CA TRP A 265 -5.96 -13.96 -4.08
C TRP A 265 -6.83 -12.72 -4.28
N GLY A 266 -7.33 -12.49 -5.49
CA GLY A 266 -8.16 -11.32 -5.76
C GLY A 266 -8.53 -11.09 -7.21
N ASN A 267 -8.35 -12.11 -8.06
CA ASN A 267 -8.94 -12.13 -9.38
C ASN A 267 -10.38 -12.62 -9.27
N GLN A 268 -11.30 -11.70 -8.95
CA GLN A 268 -12.74 -11.94 -9.07
C GLN A 268 -13.08 -11.95 -10.56
N PRO A 269 -13.59 -13.04 -11.15
CA PRO A 269 -13.97 -13.05 -12.56
C PRO A 269 -15.12 -12.09 -12.84
N THR A 270 -15.16 -11.57 -14.07
CA THR A 270 -16.25 -10.72 -14.56
C THR A 270 -17.57 -11.51 -14.52
N GLY A 271 -18.64 -10.91 -13.99
CA GLY A 271 -19.95 -11.55 -13.87
C GLY A 271 -20.20 -12.32 -12.56
N ASN A 272 -19.30 -12.22 -11.57
CA ASN A 272 -19.56 -12.70 -10.20
C ASN A 272 -20.83 -12.06 -9.62
N VAL A 273 -21.63 -12.86 -8.91
CA VAL A 273 -22.75 -12.39 -8.09
C VAL A 273 -22.36 -12.54 -6.63
N GLY A 274 -22.04 -11.43 -5.99
CA GLY A 274 -21.39 -11.39 -4.68
C GLY A 274 -19.91 -11.01 -4.77
N THR A 275 -19.23 -10.94 -3.63
CA THR A 275 -17.80 -10.58 -3.57
C THR A 275 -17.11 -11.33 -2.45
N TRP A 276 -15.80 -11.60 -2.64
CA TRP A 276 -14.92 -11.92 -1.52
C TRP A 276 -14.16 -10.66 -1.09
N GLY A 277 -13.97 -10.53 0.21
CA GLY A 277 -13.21 -9.47 0.83
C GLY A 277 -12.09 -10.02 1.71
N TRP A 278 -11.18 -9.12 2.06
CA TRP A 278 -10.16 -9.36 3.08
C TRP A 278 -10.73 -8.96 4.44
N PHE A 279 -10.47 -9.80 5.42
CA PHE A 279 -10.88 -9.58 6.79
C PHE A 279 -9.62 -9.59 7.66
N SER A 280 -9.65 -8.75 8.68
CA SER A 280 -8.63 -8.68 9.71
C SER A 280 -9.29 -8.92 11.04
N ASP A 281 -8.62 -9.67 11.88
CA ASP A 281 -8.99 -9.78 13.28
C ASP A 281 -8.69 -8.47 14.04
N ASP A 282 -9.45 -8.20 15.09
CA ASP A 282 -9.14 -7.11 16.02
C ASP A 282 -8.29 -7.63 17.16
N ALA A 283 -7.00 -7.84 16.90
CA ALA A 283 -6.06 -8.29 17.91
C ALA A 283 -5.76 -7.23 19.00
N THR A 284 -6.42 -6.06 18.99
CA THR A 284 -6.07 -4.93 19.87
C THR A 284 -7.02 -4.67 21.04
N ASP A 285 -8.18 -5.33 21.09
CA ASP A 285 -9.16 -5.12 22.16
C ASP A 285 -9.01 -6.09 23.36
N GLY A 286 -8.15 -7.12 23.21
CA GLY A 286 -7.89 -8.15 24.22
C GLY A 286 -9.05 -9.15 24.39
N ASN A 287 -10.05 -9.12 23.52
CA ASN A 287 -11.20 -10.00 23.53
C ASN A 287 -11.03 -11.13 22.52
N THR A 288 -10.60 -12.31 22.98
CA THR A 288 -10.39 -13.44 22.09
C THR A 288 -11.68 -14.15 21.64
N ALA A 289 -12.87 -13.68 22.07
CA ALA A 289 -14.15 -14.32 21.76
C ALA A 289 -14.63 -13.99 20.33
N ASN A 290 -14.11 -12.91 19.74
CA ASN A 290 -14.35 -12.51 18.35
C ASN A 290 -13.13 -12.73 17.46
N ASP A 291 -12.12 -13.48 17.94
CA ASP A 291 -10.97 -13.84 17.12
C ASP A 291 -11.39 -14.90 16.09
N TYR A 292 -11.36 -14.52 14.82
CA TYR A 292 -11.86 -15.33 13.70
C TYR A 292 -10.78 -15.74 12.72
N ALA A 293 -9.55 -15.27 12.89
CA ALA A 293 -8.44 -15.67 12.05
C ALA A 293 -7.85 -17.01 12.50
N HIS A 294 -7.46 -17.87 11.57
CA HIS A 294 -6.72 -19.11 11.87
C HIS A 294 -5.20 -18.85 11.85
N SER A 295 -4.77 -18.05 10.89
CA SER A 295 -3.46 -17.37 10.86
C SER A 295 -3.61 -16.02 11.58
N PRO A 296 -2.59 -15.48 12.28
CA PRO A 296 -2.78 -14.56 13.40
C PRO A 296 -3.62 -13.29 13.19
N THR A 297 -3.84 -12.81 11.97
CA THR A 297 -4.64 -11.58 11.80
C THR A 297 -5.50 -11.59 10.55
N TYR A 298 -5.03 -12.05 9.41
CA TYR A 298 -5.70 -11.81 8.14
C TYR A 298 -6.22 -13.10 7.50
N PHE A 299 -7.38 -13.00 6.85
CA PHE A 299 -8.04 -14.09 6.14
C PHE A 299 -8.96 -13.54 5.04
N ILE A 300 -9.53 -14.42 4.22
CA ILE A 300 -10.49 -14.02 3.18
C ILE A 300 -11.89 -14.53 3.53
N GLY A 301 -12.90 -13.81 3.07
CA GLY A 301 -14.28 -14.19 3.33
C GLY A 301 -15.25 -13.74 2.26
N SER A 302 -16.41 -14.40 2.18
CA SER A 302 -17.52 -13.97 1.33
C SER A 302 -18.80 -13.92 2.16
N GLN A 303 -19.57 -12.85 1.97
CA GLN A 303 -20.83 -12.66 2.65
C GLN A 303 -21.97 -13.48 2.00
N ILE A 304 -22.96 -13.86 2.79
CA ILE A 304 -24.26 -14.33 2.30
C ILE A 304 -25.18 -13.12 2.10
N ALA A 305 -25.92 -13.10 0.98
CA ALA A 305 -26.97 -12.10 0.75
C ALA A 305 -28.36 -12.75 0.62
N THR A 306 -29.39 -11.92 0.55
CA THR A 306 -30.77 -12.35 0.29
C THR A 306 -30.96 -12.87 -1.15
N THR A 307 -30.07 -12.50 -2.06
CA THR A 307 -29.98 -13.01 -3.42
C THR A 307 -29.03 -14.20 -3.51
N ALA A 308 -29.27 -15.09 -4.48
CA ALA A 308 -28.37 -16.20 -4.75
C ALA A 308 -26.97 -15.68 -5.10
N GLN A 309 -25.95 -16.31 -4.52
CA GLN A 309 -24.55 -15.99 -4.73
C GLN A 309 -23.94 -16.93 -5.77
N ASN A 310 -22.95 -16.41 -6.49
CA ASN A 310 -22.01 -17.15 -7.31
C ASN A 310 -20.74 -16.29 -7.41
N ALA A 311 -20.02 -16.21 -6.30
CA ALA A 311 -18.84 -15.37 -6.15
C ALA A 311 -17.59 -16.24 -6.05
N TRP A 312 -16.73 -16.18 -7.06
CA TRP A 312 -15.43 -16.83 -7.07
C TRP A 312 -14.29 -15.90 -6.65
N ILE A 313 -13.36 -16.42 -5.86
CA ILE A 313 -12.02 -15.85 -5.71
C ILE A 313 -10.99 -16.91 -6.10
N PHE A 314 -9.99 -16.51 -6.90
CA PHE A 314 -8.92 -17.40 -7.35
C PHE A 314 -7.57 -17.01 -6.77
N SER A 315 -6.72 -18.01 -6.54
CA SER A 315 -5.30 -17.87 -6.25
C SER A 315 -4.54 -17.22 -7.40
N ARG A 316 -3.25 -16.95 -7.20
CA ARG A 316 -2.32 -16.67 -8.30
C ARG A 316 -2.10 -17.98 -9.08
N PRO A 317 -1.55 -17.93 -10.30
CA PRO A 317 -1.32 -19.15 -11.05
C PRO A 317 -0.35 -20.06 -10.31
N LEU A 318 -0.63 -21.35 -10.34
CA LEU A 318 0.18 -22.43 -9.82
C LEU A 318 0.68 -23.24 -11.02
N ALA A 319 1.98 -23.27 -11.26
CA ALA A 319 2.57 -24.01 -12.36
C ALA A 319 2.60 -25.51 -12.02
N MET A 320 1.62 -26.25 -12.53
CA MET A 320 1.45 -27.68 -12.25
C MET A 320 1.89 -28.54 -13.43
N THR A 321 2.46 -29.71 -13.14
CA THR A 321 2.98 -30.66 -14.15
C THR A 321 2.00 -31.80 -14.38
N ALA A 322 1.75 -32.14 -15.65
CA ALA A 322 0.88 -33.27 -16.03
C ALA A 322 1.27 -34.56 -15.28
N GLY A 323 0.28 -35.26 -14.74
CA GLY A 323 0.47 -36.54 -14.05
C GLY A 323 1.03 -36.44 -12.62
N VAL A 324 1.46 -35.26 -12.16
CA VAL A 324 1.89 -35.05 -10.76
C VAL A 324 0.66 -34.76 -9.90
N THR A 325 0.49 -35.49 -8.79
CA THR A 325 -0.61 -35.22 -7.86
C THR A 325 -0.23 -34.10 -6.90
N TYR A 326 -1.08 -33.10 -6.80
CA TYR A 326 -0.95 -32.01 -5.85
C TYR A 326 -2.00 -32.17 -4.75
N SER A 327 -1.57 -31.99 -3.51
CA SER A 327 -2.43 -31.94 -2.34
C SER A 327 -2.70 -30.48 -1.99
N ILE A 328 -3.99 -30.13 -1.90
CA ILE A 328 -4.48 -28.79 -1.60
C ILE A 328 -5.16 -28.85 -0.25
N GLN A 329 -4.63 -28.16 0.75
CA GLN A 329 -5.23 -28.06 2.08
C GLN A 329 -5.63 -26.62 2.37
N TYR A 330 -6.75 -26.44 3.06
CA TYR A 330 -7.22 -25.13 3.50
C TYR A 330 -8.02 -25.24 4.80
N TYR A 331 -8.11 -24.12 5.52
CA TYR A 331 -8.94 -23.97 6.70
C TYR A 331 -10.17 -23.15 6.36
N TYR A 332 -11.33 -23.57 6.85
CA TYR A 332 -12.60 -22.90 6.59
C TYR A 332 -13.55 -22.94 7.78
N ARG A 333 -14.35 -21.88 7.93
CA ARG A 333 -15.44 -21.78 8.93
C ARG A 333 -16.55 -20.89 8.43
N THR A 334 -17.68 -20.89 9.13
CA THR A 334 -18.71 -19.86 8.98
C THR A 334 -18.65 -18.86 10.11
N PHE A 335 -19.22 -17.68 9.87
CA PHE A 335 -19.45 -16.66 10.88
C PHE A 335 -20.86 -16.11 10.76
N SER A 336 -21.45 -15.76 11.91
CA SER A 336 -22.75 -15.11 12.00
C SER A 336 -22.78 -14.15 13.18
N THR A 337 -23.37 -12.98 12.98
CA THR A 337 -23.71 -12.06 14.08
C THR A 337 -25.08 -12.35 14.70
N ALA A 338 -25.82 -13.32 14.18
CA ALA A 338 -27.08 -13.77 14.78
C ALA A 338 -26.87 -14.86 15.83
N ALA A 339 -27.85 -14.99 16.73
CA ALA A 339 -27.93 -16.09 17.70
C ALA A 339 -28.01 -17.47 17.04
N THR A 340 -28.45 -17.53 15.78
CA THR A 340 -28.42 -18.74 14.94
C THR A 340 -27.63 -18.48 13.66
N THR A 341 -26.66 -19.34 13.37
CA THR A 341 -25.88 -19.28 12.14
C THR A 341 -26.71 -19.72 10.94
N ALA A 342 -26.76 -18.89 9.89
CA ALA A 342 -27.34 -19.30 8.63
C ALA A 342 -26.34 -20.19 7.87
N PRO A 343 -26.77 -21.37 7.37
CA PRO A 343 -25.87 -22.24 6.65
C PRO A 343 -25.40 -21.63 5.31
N VAL A 344 -24.13 -21.81 4.95
CA VAL A 344 -23.54 -21.42 3.66
C VAL A 344 -23.49 -22.61 2.70
N ASN A 345 -23.49 -22.31 1.40
CA ASN A 345 -22.94 -23.24 0.42
C ASN A 345 -21.67 -22.66 -0.17
N PHE A 346 -20.64 -23.48 -0.27
CA PHE A 346 -19.45 -23.11 -1.02
C PHE A 346 -18.85 -24.33 -1.71
N SER A 347 -18.11 -24.09 -2.79
CA SER A 347 -17.38 -25.11 -3.53
C SER A 347 -15.92 -24.71 -3.70
N VAL A 348 -15.05 -25.71 -3.78
CA VAL A 348 -13.64 -25.52 -4.12
C VAL A 348 -13.40 -26.08 -5.50
N GLY A 349 -12.84 -25.25 -6.38
CA GLY A 349 -12.61 -25.60 -7.77
C GLY A 349 -11.16 -25.39 -8.19
N ILE A 350 -10.78 -26.00 -9.31
CA ILE A 350 -9.52 -25.76 -9.97
C ILE A 350 -9.73 -25.57 -11.47
N ASN A 351 -9.02 -24.64 -12.08
CA ASN A 351 -9.15 -24.34 -13.51
C ASN A 351 -7.82 -23.85 -14.10
N SER A 352 -7.63 -23.97 -15.42
CA SER A 352 -6.46 -23.45 -16.14
C SER A 352 -6.56 -21.94 -16.44
N THR A 353 -7.71 -21.34 -16.11
CA THR A 353 -7.96 -19.90 -16.17
C THR A 353 -8.53 -19.42 -14.83
N ASN A 354 -8.43 -18.13 -14.54
CA ASN A 354 -9.01 -17.51 -13.34
C ASN A 354 -10.54 -17.28 -13.48
N SER A 355 -11.27 -18.29 -13.95
CA SER A 355 -12.71 -18.25 -14.20
C SER A 355 -13.43 -19.44 -13.56
N GLY A 356 -14.64 -19.20 -13.05
CA GLY A 356 -15.52 -20.28 -12.59
C GLY A 356 -16.08 -21.14 -13.73
N THR A 357 -16.14 -20.62 -14.96
CA THR A 357 -16.62 -21.36 -16.13
C THR A 357 -15.63 -22.47 -16.50
N GLY A 358 -16.11 -23.71 -16.53
CA GLY A 358 -15.28 -24.88 -16.84
C GLY A 358 -14.37 -25.32 -15.70
N ALA A 359 -14.47 -24.71 -14.50
CA ALA A 359 -13.73 -25.14 -13.34
C ALA A 359 -14.12 -26.57 -12.93
N THR A 360 -13.12 -27.40 -12.64
CA THR A 360 -13.34 -28.72 -12.05
C THR A 360 -13.61 -28.54 -10.57
N ILE A 361 -14.79 -28.95 -10.10
CA ILE A 361 -15.15 -28.87 -8.69
C ILE A 361 -14.52 -30.05 -7.93
N LEU A 362 -13.64 -29.73 -6.99
CA LEU A 362 -12.92 -30.69 -6.16
C LEU A 362 -13.68 -31.02 -4.86
N ALA A 363 -14.39 -30.04 -4.30
CA ALA A 363 -15.24 -30.21 -3.13
C ALA A 363 -16.48 -29.32 -3.20
N SER A 364 -17.55 -29.74 -2.54
CA SER A 364 -18.77 -28.95 -2.37
C SER A 364 -19.35 -29.16 -0.98
N HIS A 365 -19.65 -28.04 -0.33
CA HIS A 365 -20.24 -27.98 0.99
C HIS A 365 -21.62 -27.36 0.88
N THR A 366 -22.64 -28.11 1.30
CA THR A 366 -24.03 -27.65 1.29
C THR A 366 -24.54 -27.53 2.71
N ASN A 367 -25.23 -26.44 3.01
CA ASN A 367 -25.75 -26.13 4.33
C ASN A 367 -24.68 -26.22 5.45
N TYR A 368 -23.47 -25.76 5.16
CA TYR A 368 -22.37 -25.75 6.13
C TYR A 368 -22.58 -24.62 7.15
N ASN A 369 -22.43 -24.91 8.44
CA ASN A 369 -22.74 -23.96 9.53
C ASN A 369 -21.78 -24.09 10.72
N ASN A 370 -20.57 -24.61 10.51
CA ASN A 370 -19.61 -24.75 11.60
C ASN A 370 -18.98 -23.41 11.94
N LEU A 371 -18.97 -23.04 13.22
CA LEU A 371 -18.37 -21.80 13.70
C LEU A 371 -16.88 -21.95 14.05
N THR A 372 -16.40 -23.17 14.21
CA THR A 372 -14.98 -23.47 14.39
C THR A 372 -14.34 -23.81 13.05
N TYR A 373 -13.06 -23.49 12.90
CA TYR A 373 -12.30 -23.89 11.72
C TYR A 373 -12.26 -25.40 11.59
N ALA A 374 -12.68 -25.88 10.43
CA ALA A 374 -12.36 -27.20 9.93
C ALA A 374 -11.19 -27.11 8.96
N THR A 375 -10.53 -28.24 8.74
CA THR A 375 -9.51 -28.40 7.70
C THR A 375 -9.98 -29.46 6.70
N GLU A 376 -9.65 -29.25 5.43
CA GLU A 376 -9.91 -30.23 4.38
C GLU A 376 -8.69 -30.34 3.49
N THR A 377 -8.42 -31.55 3.01
CA THR A 377 -7.31 -31.85 2.10
C THR A 377 -7.85 -32.51 0.85
N LEU A 378 -7.67 -31.85 -0.29
CA LEU A 378 -8.09 -32.28 -1.61
C LEU A 378 -6.88 -32.73 -2.43
N GLN A 379 -7.11 -33.54 -3.45
CA GLN A 379 -6.08 -33.96 -4.39
C GLN A 379 -6.48 -33.59 -5.82
N TYR A 380 -5.50 -33.17 -6.60
CA TYR A 380 -5.67 -32.90 -8.03
C TYR A 380 -4.45 -33.33 -8.82
N THR A 381 -4.69 -34.02 -9.95
CA THR A 381 -3.65 -34.43 -10.89
C THR A 381 -3.99 -33.82 -12.25
N PRO A 382 -3.27 -32.78 -12.71
CA PRO A 382 -3.53 -32.19 -14.01
C PRO A 382 -3.20 -33.17 -15.13
N THR A 383 -3.97 -33.14 -16.21
CA THR A 383 -3.72 -33.93 -17.43
C THR A 383 -2.75 -33.25 -18.38
N THR A 384 -2.56 -31.94 -18.25
CA THR A 384 -1.65 -31.13 -19.06
C THR A 384 -0.77 -30.26 -18.18
N THR A 385 0.50 -30.08 -18.53
CA THR A 385 1.38 -29.15 -17.81
C THR A 385 0.97 -27.71 -18.13
N GLY A 386 0.86 -26.87 -17.11
CA GLY A 386 0.46 -25.49 -17.30
C GLY A 386 0.13 -24.77 -15.99
N ASN A 387 -0.41 -23.56 -16.13
CA ASN A 387 -0.87 -22.77 -15.00
C ASN A 387 -2.29 -23.17 -14.60
N TYR A 388 -2.49 -23.36 -13.30
CA TYR A 388 -3.79 -23.66 -12.70
C TYR A 388 -4.09 -22.71 -11.55
N TYR A 389 -5.36 -22.52 -11.26
CA TYR A 389 -5.86 -21.60 -10.26
C TYR A 389 -6.79 -22.35 -9.31
N ILE A 390 -6.54 -22.26 -8.01
CA ILE A 390 -7.46 -22.76 -6.99
C ILE A 390 -8.49 -21.67 -6.76
N GLY A 391 -9.77 -22.04 -6.81
CA GLY A 391 -10.89 -21.13 -6.64
C GLY A 391 -11.79 -21.54 -5.47
N PHE A 392 -12.23 -20.57 -4.68
CA PHE A 392 -13.32 -20.74 -3.73
C PHE A 392 -14.56 -20.03 -4.27
N ASN A 393 -15.67 -20.75 -4.36
CA ASN A 393 -16.96 -20.22 -4.81
C ASN A 393 -17.95 -20.17 -3.67
N ASN A 394 -18.44 -18.98 -3.33
CA ASN A 394 -19.68 -18.87 -2.58
C ASN A 394 -20.86 -19.01 -3.55
N ASN A 395 -21.47 -20.18 -3.53
CA ASN A 395 -22.65 -20.55 -4.32
C ASN A 395 -23.90 -20.69 -3.46
N THR A 396 -23.97 -19.93 -2.36
CA THR A 396 -25.13 -19.95 -1.45
C THR A 396 -26.41 -19.54 -2.20
N PRO A 397 -27.46 -20.37 -2.21
CA PRO A 397 -28.75 -20.02 -2.81
C PRO A 397 -29.37 -18.78 -2.15
N ALA A 398 -30.35 -18.17 -2.83
CA ALA A 398 -31.12 -17.07 -2.25
C ALA A 398 -31.76 -17.52 -0.93
N ARG A 399 -31.62 -16.70 0.11
CA ARG A 399 -32.20 -16.98 1.44
C ARG A 399 -33.19 -15.90 1.84
N THR A 400 -34.41 -16.33 2.10
CA THR A 400 -35.46 -15.48 2.69
C THR A 400 -35.17 -15.29 4.19
N ALA A 401 -35.39 -14.08 4.71
CA ALA A 401 -35.28 -13.73 6.13
C ALA A 401 -33.88 -13.71 6.77
N ILE A 402 -32.81 -13.50 6.00
CA ILE A 402 -31.51 -13.10 6.60
C ILE A 402 -31.56 -11.62 6.96
N THR A 403 -31.56 -11.31 8.25
CA THR A 403 -31.54 -9.94 8.80
C THR A 403 -30.17 -9.53 9.35
N THR A 404 -29.20 -10.45 9.39
CA THR A 404 -27.86 -10.26 9.96
C THR A 404 -26.78 -10.78 9.03
N ALA A 405 -25.55 -10.26 9.18
CA ALA A 405 -24.44 -10.62 8.33
C ALA A 405 -23.93 -12.04 8.65
N ASN A 406 -23.81 -12.87 7.62
CA ASN A 406 -23.26 -14.22 7.69
C ASN A 406 -22.16 -14.35 6.63
N TYR A 407 -21.12 -15.13 6.92
CA TYR A 407 -19.94 -15.25 6.06
C TYR A 407 -19.41 -16.67 6.02
N ILE A 408 -18.78 -17.03 4.91
CA ILE A 408 -17.79 -18.10 4.82
C ILE A 408 -16.40 -17.47 4.90
N PHE A 409 -15.54 -18.00 5.76
CA PHE A 409 -14.14 -17.60 5.88
C PHE A 409 -13.25 -18.74 5.43
N ILE A 410 -12.21 -18.40 4.69
CA ILE A 410 -11.14 -19.28 4.28
C ILE A 410 -9.83 -18.68 4.75
N ASP A 411 -8.97 -19.54 5.29
CA ASP A 411 -7.65 -19.18 5.77
C ASP A 411 -6.66 -20.30 5.40
N THR A 412 -5.37 -19.95 5.39
CA THR A 412 -4.24 -20.88 5.39
C THR A 412 -4.38 -21.95 4.31
N VAL A 413 -4.11 -21.56 3.07
CA VAL A 413 -4.10 -22.46 1.93
C VAL A 413 -2.69 -22.98 1.71
N THR A 414 -2.51 -24.29 1.71
CA THR A 414 -1.24 -24.93 1.37
C THR A 414 -1.41 -25.86 0.18
N VAL A 415 -0.38 -25.87 -0.69
CA VAL A 415 -0.32 -26.76 -1.86
C VAL A 415 1.01 -27.46 -1.84
N THR A 416 0.98 -28.78 -1.81
CA THR A 416 2.18 -29.63 -1.89
C THR A 416 2.08 -30.51 -3.13
N SER A 417 3.22 -30.86 -3.72
CA SER A 417 3.27 -31.83 -4.83
C SER A 417 3.79 -33.16 -4.31
N SER A 418 3.27 -34.28 -4.82
CA SER A 418 3.80 -35.62 -4.55
C SER A 418 5.16 -35.90 -5.22
N GLN A 419 5.80 -34.86 -5.77
CA GLN A 419 7.11 -34.96 -6.39
C GLN A 419 8.16 -35.23 -5.31
N LEU A 420 8.74 -36.44 -5.31
CA LEU A 420 10.08 -36.68 -4.76
C LEU A 420 11.07 -35.98 -5.71
N GLY A 421 11.23 -34.67 -5.54
CA GLY A 421 12.01 -33.83 -6.45
C GLY A 421 13.51 -34.02 -6.25
N VAL A 422 14.21 -34.49 -7.28
CA VAL A 422 15.69 -34.50 -7.35
C VAL A 422 16.28 -33.08 -7.14
N ASN A 423 15.51 -32.01 -7.38
CA ASN A 423 15.97 -30.63 -7.20
C ASN A 423 16.19 -30.21 -5.73
N ASP A 424 15.51 -30.82 -4.76
CA ASP A 424 15.72 -30.53 -3.33
C ASP A 424 17.03 -31.17 -2.80
N LEU A 425 17.56 -32.17 -3.51
CA LEU A 425 18.89 -32.70 -3.26
C LEU A 425 19.99 -31.79 -3.82
N VAL A 426 19.77 -31.09 -4.94
CA VAL A 426 20.82 -30.28 -5.61
C VAL A 426 21.17 -29.00 -4.83
N SER A 427 20.21 -28.38 -4.13
CA SER A 427 20.46 -27.20 -3.30
C SER A 427 21.25 -27.55 -2.03
N PHE A 428 21.00 -28.72 -1.44
CA PHE A 428 21.72 -29.22 -0.26
C PHE A 428 23.06 -29.91 -0.60
N GLU A 429 23.14 -30.62 -1.73
CA GLU A 429 24.38 -31.21 -2.25
C GLU A 429 25.46 -30.17 -2.54
N ASN A 430 25.11 -28.93 -2.94
CA ASN A 430 26.09 -27.85 -3.11
C ASN A 430 26.65 -27.28 -1.79
N ALA A 431 26.06 -27.62 -0.63
CA ALA A 431 26.55 -27.19 0.69
C ALA A 431 27.55 -28.20 1.32
N ILE A 432 27.56 -29.45 0.83
CA ILE A 432 28.42 -30.52 1.31
C ILE A 432 29.35 -30.95 0.17
N ALA A 433 30.64 -31.05 0.38
CA ALA A 433 31.58 -31.54 -0.63
C ALA A 433 32.38 -32.72 -0.09
N ILE A 434 32.53 -33.78 -0.89
CA ILE A 434 33.38 -34.93 -0.56
C ILE A 434 34.66 -34.94 -1.38
N TYR A 435 35.82 -35.16 -0.75
CA TYR A 435 37.10 -35.20 -1.45
C TYR A 435 38.20 -36.00 -0.72
N PRO A 436 39.17 -36.56 -1.46
CA PRO A 436 39.20 -36.63 -2.92
C PRO A 436 38.14 -37.61 -3.45
N ASN A 437 37.59 -37.34 -4.62
CA ASN A 437 36.73 -38.28 -5.34
C ASN A 437 37.22 -38.31 -6.80
N PRO A 438 37.85 -39.40 -7.28
CA PRO A 438 38.00 -40.71 -6.62
C PRO A 438 38.97 -40.75 -5.42
N THR A 439 38.84 -41.74 -4.54
CA THR A 439 39.72 -41.98 -3.36
C THR A 439 40.22 -43.43 -3.26
N SER A 440 41.37 -43.65 -2.62
CA SER A 440 41.92 -44.96 -2.26
C SER A 440 41.67 -45.33 -0.80
N ASP A 441 41.81 -44.37 0.12
CA ASP A 441 41.93 -44.68 1.56
C ASP A 441 40.95 -43.91 2.41
N MET A 442 40.91 -42.58 2.26
CA MET A 442 40.12 -41.69 3.11
C MET A 442 39.27 -40.74 2.25
N LEU A 443 38.05 -40.47 2.69
CA LEU A 443 37.15 -39.50 2.09
C LEU A 443 36.80 -38.42 3.12
N ASN A 444 37.13 -37.16 2.83
CA ASN A 444 36.80 -36.04 3.70
C ASN A 444 35.45 -35.44 3.31
N ILE A 445 34.72 -34.94 4.31
CA ILE A 445 33.44 -34.25 4.15
C ILE A 445 33.63 -32.80 4.58
N LYS A 446 33.42 -31.85 3.66
CA LYS A 446 33.34 -30.42 3.95
C LYS A 446 31.89 -30.01 3.99
N SER A 447 31.46 -29.47 5.13
CA SER A 447 30.10 -28.98 5.38
C SER A 447 30.19 -27.68 6.17
N LYS A 448 29.21 -26.77 5.99
CA LYS A 448 29.04 -25.59 6.86
C LYS A 448 28.48 -25.98 8.22
N ASP A 449 27.58 -26.95 8.22
CA ASP A 449 26.87 -27.44 9.40
C ASP A 449 27.54 -28.69 9.97
N LYS A 450 27.35 -28.91 11.27
CA LYS A 450 27.93 -30.04 11.98
C LYS A 450 27.38 -31.36 11.42
N VAL A 451 28.29 -32.27 11.03
CA VAL A 451 27.95 -33.63 10.60
C VAL A 451 27.63 -34.46 11.84
N THR A 452 26.45 -35.06 11.85
CA THR A 452 25.94 -35.87 12.98
C THR A 452 25.96 -37.36 12.68
N ALA A 453 25.82 -37.75 11.40
CA ALA A 453 25.96 -39.14 10.98
C ALA A 453 26.43 -39.26 9.52
N VAL A 454 27.07 -40.39 9.20
CA VAL A 454 27.46 -40.74 7.83
C VAL A 454 27.19 -42.23 7.63
N SER A 455 26.74 -42.60 6.43
CA SER A 455 26.61 -44.00 6.02
C SER A 455 27.05 -44.19 4.57
N ILE A 456 27.59 -45.36 4.25
CA ILE A 456 27.94 -45.73 2.88
C ILE A 456 27.03 -46.87 2.43
N SER A 457 26.62 -46.87 1.17
CA SER A 457 25.97 -47.99 0.51
C SER A 457 26.60 -48.29 -0.84
N ASP A 458 26.62 -49.55 -1.23
CA ASP A 458 26.95 -49.93 -2.61
C ASP A 458 25.77 -49.65 -3.57
N MET A 459 25.96 -49.89 -4.86
CA MET A 459 24.93 -49.68 -5.89
C MET A 459 23.72 -50.61 -5.77
N SER A 460 23.77 -51.65 -4.94
CA SER A 460 22.62 -52.52 -4.63
C SER A 460 21.81 -52.03 -3.42
N GLY A 461 22.24 -50.93 -2.78
CA GLY A 461 21.62 -50.39 -1.57
C GLY A 461 22.07 -51.09 -0.28
N LYS A 462 23.02 -52.03 -0.34
CA LYS A 462 23.55 -52.69 0.85
C LYS A 462 24.36 -51.67 1.66
N ARG A 463 23.94 -51.45 2.91
CA ARG A 463 24.63 -50.58 3.85
C ARG A 463 25.99 -51.18 4.24
N ILE A 464 27.01 -50.34 4.22
CA ILE A 464 28.37 -50.66 4.62
C ILE A 464 28.76 -49.75 5.78
N GLU A 465 29.21 -50.34 6.87
CA GLU A 465 29.71 -49.59 8.00
C GLU A 465 31.09 -49.04 7.67
N ALA A 466 31.22 -47.71 7.73
CA ALA A 466 32.49 -47.02 7.56
C ALA A 466 32.80 -46.25 8.83
N ARG A 467 34.07 -46.30 9.25
CA ARG A 467 34.52 -45.59 10.44
C ARG A 467 34.67 -44.10 10.12
N VAL A 468 34.00 -43.26 10.89
CA VAL A 468 34.01 -41.80 10.73
C VAL A 468 34.73 -41.19 11.92
N ILE A 469 35.76 -40.37 11.65
CA ILE A 469 36.48 -39.60 12.67
C ILE A 469 36.68 -38.20 12.11
N ASN A 470 36.22 -37.15 12.82
CA ASN A 470 36.41 -35.75 12.44
C ASN A 470 36.12 -35.46 10.96
N ASN A 471 34.91 -35.77 10.50
CA ASN A 471 34.46 -35.61 9.10
C ASN A 471 35.30 -36.33 8.05
N THR A 472 36.11 -37.30 8.47
CA THR A 472 36.90 -38.17 7.59
C THR A 472 36.38 -39.59 7.69
N VAL A 473 36.14 -40.21 6.54
CA VAL A 473 35.59 -41.55 6.41
C VAL A 473 36.67 -42.48 5.89
N ASP A 474 36.94 -43.56 6.63
CA ASP A 474 37.87 -44.61 6.21
C ASP A 474 37.18 -45.57 5.23
N VAL A 475 37.69 -45.63 4.00
CA VAL A 475 37.13 -46.45 2.91
C VAL A 475 38.10 -47.53 2.45
N ARG A 476 39.21 -47.78 3.16
CA ARG A 476 40.21 -48.79 2.79
C ARG A 476 39.63 -50.21 2.70
N GLY A 477 38.62 -50.50 3.52
CA GLY A 477 37.93 -51.79 3.53
C GLY A 477 36.97 -52.02 2.36
N LEU A 478 36.73 -51.00 1.52
CA LEU A 478 35.86 -51.11 0.36
C LEU A 478 36.61 -51.64 -0.87
N GLN A 479 35.95 -52.49 -1.66
CA GLN A 479 36.46 -52.91 -2.97
C GLN A 479 36.43 -51.75 -3.95
N SER A 480 37.25 -51.81 -5.01
CA SER A 480 37.20 -50.82 -6.09
C SER A 480 35.81 -50.79 -6.72
N GLY A 481 35.21 -49.62 -6.80
CA GLY A 481 33.81 -49.52 -7.22
C GLY A 481 33.18 -48.15 -6.98
N THR A 482 31.90 -48.08 -7.34
CA THR A 482 31.06 -46.89 -7.11
C THR A 482 30.22 -47.09 -5.86
N TYR A 483 30.18 -46.06 -5.02
CA TYR A 483 29.42 -46.05 -3.77
C TYR A 483 28.61 -44.77 -3.62
N ILE A 484 27.56 -44.82 -2.81
CA ILE A 484 26.82 -43.64 -2.35
C ILE A 484 27.17 -43.41 -0.88
N ILE A 485 27.55 -42.18 -0.54
CA ILE A 485 27.72 -41.71 0.84
C ILE A 485 26.52 -40.83 1.19
N ASN A 486 25.84 -41.15 2.29
CA ASN A 486 24.79 -40.32 2.87
C ASN A 486 25.36 -39.60 4.10
N VAL A 487 25.28 -38.28 4.11
CA VAL A 487 25.75 -37.40 5.17
C VAL A 487 24.54 -36.72 5.81
N VAL A 488 24.42 -36.82 7.14
CA VAL A 488 23.41 -36.16 7.96
C VAL A 488 24.07 -35.02 8.71
N THR A 489 23.47 -33.84 8.64
CA THR A 489 23.90 -32.62 9.36
C THR A 489 22.75 -32.10 10.22
N GLU A 490 23.02 -31.13 11.08
CA GLU A 490 21.98 -30.44 11.87
C GLU A 490 20.93 -29.71 11.00
N ALA A 491 21.29 -29.35 9.76
CA ALA A 491 20.40 -28.64 8.83
C ALA A 491 19.62 -29.58 7.88
N GLY A 492 20.06 -30.84 7.70
CA GLY A 492 19.45 -31.77 6.74
C GLY A 492 20.38 -32.89 6.26
N ASN A 493 19.89 -33.68 5.29
CA ASN A 493 20.57 -34.87 4.74
C ASN A 493 21.05 -34.61 3.30
N SER A 494 22.21 -35.14 2.93
CA SER A 494 22.75 -35.10 1.56
C SER A 494 23.29 -36.48 1.16
N SER A 495 23.16 -36.84 -0.12
CA SER A 495 23.71 -38.08 -0.67
C SER A 495 24.64 -37.74 -1.82
N GLN A 496 25.84 -38.32 -1.85
CA GLN A 496 26.78 -38.09 -2.96
C GLN A 496 27.39 -39.39 -3.45
N LYS A 497 27.70 -39.43 -4.74
CA LYS A 497 28.38 -40.56 -5.38
C LYS A 497 29.89 -40.39 -5.29
N PHE A 498 30.62 -41.42 -4.86
CA PHE A 498 32.08 -41.44 -4.96
C PHE A 498 32.63 -42.74 -5.56
N ILE A 499 33.85 -42.65 -6.08
CA ILE A 499 34.58 -43.75 -6.69
C ILE A 499 35.72 -44.18 -5.77
N LYS A 500 35.70 -45.44 -5.34
CA LYS A 500 36.82 -46.11 -4.66
C LYS A 500 37.73 -46.73 -5.73
N LYS A 501 39.01 -46.36 -5.70
CA LYS A 501 40.05 -46.96 -6.54
C LYS A 501 40.52 -48.30 -6.00
#